data_AF-A0A2K6RYR6-F1
#
_entry.id   AF-A0A2K6RYR6-F1
#
_cell.length_a   1.000
_cell.length_b   1.000
_cell.length_c   1.000
_cell.angle_alpha   90.00
_cell.angle_beta   90.00
_cell.angle_gamma   90.00
#
_symmetry.space_group_name_H-M   'P 1'
#
loop_
_entity.id
_entity.type
_entity.pdbx_description
1 polymer ?
#
loop_
_entity_poly.entity_id
_entity_poly.type
_entity_poly.pdbx_seq_one_letter_code
_entity_poly.pdbx_strand_id
1 'polypeptide(L)'
;MVSSLQKDMLAKDEQVQQLKEEVSQLKSQNKEKDQQLEALGSRCSVLKEELKQEGAHRELREAQEKELKLCRTQIQDMEKEMKKLRAELRKSGTEQSVISRTLRGKNKLEHFRSQVIKATYGRAKPFPDKPVTDQQLIEKITQVTEDSINFQQKKWTVQKETQLSISKQEETTENIEKLRTSLDSCQACMMCCCGSDLKKEVDLLQHLQVSPPVSALQKVVLDILRHTLSWLEETEQLLRDLGIPPSSTDKGFSLYLIHLLEHYKKLTSQMQELQSKFRSQETQQSLLQETLREHLAEKEKLNKEMLEQEEKLNAHIRQLMEDKEALAESITQEKNRVKEALEEEQTRVQELENRLARQKEVLESSIAHEKRRAKEALESEKRKVQDLENHLTQQKEISESSLAYEKRKAKEAIEKEKKKAQDLENRVTKQKEEMELKEQKQDVLNNKLSDALAMVEEIQKTKATESLKAESLALQLNETLAELETAKAKMIVMENQLILQQQRVKALQDEQESQRYGFEEEILEYKEQIKQHSQTIVSLEERLQKVTQHHKKIEGEIATLKDNDPAHKEERPQDPPVAPMTDSSAKDMACEHLM
;
A
#
# COMPACT_ATOMS: atom_id res chain seq x y z
N MET A 1 -29.97 -58.99 -5.03
CA MET A 1 -30.31 -58.10 -6.16
C MET A 1 -30.37 -56.63 -5.72
N VAL A 2 -31.21 -56.25 -4.75
CA VAL A 2 -31.34 -54.85 -4.26
C VAL A 2 -30.05 -54.25 -3.72
N SER A 3 -29.31 -54.98 -2.87
CA SER A 3 -28.03 -54.49 -2.29
C SER A 3 -26.92 -54.30 -3.33
N SER A 4 -26.90 -55.09 -4.41
CA SER A 4 -25.94 -54.93 -5.51
C SER A 4 -26.24 -53.68 -6.34
N LEU A 5 -27.53 -53.41 -6.59
CA LEU A 5 -27.97 -52.19 -7.28
C LEU A 5 -27.68 -50.93 -6.46
N GLN A 6 -27.81 -50.97 -5.13
CA GLN A 6 -27.45 -49.84 -4.26
C GLN A 6 -25.95 -49.53 -4.27
N LYS A 7 -25.09 -50.56 -4.27
CA LYS A 7 -23.63 -50.36 -4.39
C LYS A 7 -23.24 -49.79 -5.76
N ASP A 8 -23.82 -50.30 -6.84
CA ASP A 8 -23.59 -49.76 -8.19
C ASP A 8 -24.08 -48.32 -8.32
N MET A 9 -25.20 -47.97 -7.67
CA MET A 9 -25.74 -46.62 -7.68
C MET A 9 -24.81 -45.64 -6.93
N LEU A 10 -24.30 -46.03 -5.76
CA LEU A 10 -23.31 -45.23 -5.02
C LEU A 10 -21.99 -45.07 -5.78
N ALA A 11 -21.49 -46.14 -6.41
CA ALA A 11 -20.28 -46.07 -7.23
C ALA A 11 -20.47 -45.16 -8.45
N LYS A 12 -21.65 -45.18 -9.07
CA LYS A 12 -22.01 -44.24 -10.15
C LYS A 12 -22.17 -42.81 -9.64
N ASP A 13 -22.71 -42.59 -8.45
CA ASP A 13 -22.82 -41.26 -7.85
C ASP A 13 -21.43 -40.68 -7.53
N GLU A 14 -20.52 -41.48 -6.97
CA GLU A 14 -19.11 -41.10 -6.78
C GLU A 14 -18.43 -40.77 -8.11
N GLN A 15 -18.64 -41.59 -9.14
CA GLN A 15 -18.08 -41.37 -10.47
C GLN A 15 -18.64 -40.08 -11.11
N VAL A 16 -19.93 -39.79 -10.91
CA VAL A 16 -20.56 -38.54 -11.34
C VAL A 16 -19.98 -37.34 -10.57
N GLN A 17 -19.72 -37.47 -9.27
CA GLN A 17 -19.11 -36.42 -8.46
C GLN A 17 -17.67 -36.11 -8.92
N GLN A 18 -16.87 -37.16 -9.17
CA GLN A 18 -15.51 -37.04 -9.71
C GLN A 18 -15.50 -36.34 -11.07
N LEU A 19 -16.35 -36.78 -12.00
CA LEU A 19 -16.47 -36.14 -13.32
C LEU A 19 -16.91 -34.68 -13.21
N LYS A 20 -17.73 -34.34 -12.20
CA LYS A 20 -18.20 -32.96 -11.99
C LYS A 20 -17.09 -32.05 -11.47
N GLU A 21 -16.24 -32.55 -10.58
CA GLU A 21 -15.03 -31.83 -10.13
C GLU A 21 -14.03 -31.67 -11.27
N GLU A 22 -13.79 -32.71 -12.05
CA GLU A 22 -12.88 -32.69 -13.19
C GLU A 22 -13.35 -31.70 -14.28
N VAL A 23 -14.66 -31.67 -14.59
CA VAL A 23 -15.26 -30.67 -15.49
C VAL A 23 -15.13 -29.25 -14.93
N SER A 24 -15.29 -29.06 -13.61
CA SER A 24 -15.09 -27.75 -12.97
C SER A 24 -13.65 -27.28 -13.07
N GLN A 25 -12.69 -28.18 -12.83
CA GLN A 25 -11.27 -27.89 -12.95
C GLN A 25 -10.88 -27.55 -14.39
N LEU A 26 -11.33 -28.34 -15.37
CA LEU A 26 -11.12 -28.07 -16.81
C LEU A 26 -11.76 -26.75 -17.25
N LYS A 27 -12.94 -26.40 -16.73
CA LYS A 27 -13.56 -25.08 -16.99
C LYS A 27 -12.72 -23.94 -16.47
N SER A 28 -12.15 -24.06 -15.26
CA SER A 28 -11.27 -23.02 -14.71
C SER A 28 -9.99 -22.86 -15.54
N GLN A 29 -9.39 -23.98 -15.95
CA GLN A 29 -8.19 -23.99 -16.79
C GLN A 29 -8.45 -23.42 -18.18
N ASN A 30 -9.60 -23.73 -18.79
CA ASN A 30 -9.98 -23.12 -20.08
C ASN A 30 -10.16 -21.61 -19.94
N LYS A 31 -10.81 -21.15 -18.87
CA LYS A 31 -10.97 -19.71 -18.63
C LYS A 31 -9.63 -19.00 -18.45
N GLU A 32 -8.68 -19.62 -17.75
CA GLU A 32 -7.32 -19.08 -17.59
C GLU A 32 -6.57 -19.06 -18.94
N LYS A 33 -6.66 -20.13 -19.73
CA LYS A 33 -6.06 -20.18 -21.08
C LYS A 33 -6.68 -19.17 -22.04
N ASP A 34 -7.99 -18.93 -21.96
CA ASP A 34 -8.67 -17.91 -22.75
C ASP A 34 -8.16 -16.51 -22.39
N GLN A 35 -7.99 -16.22 -21.10
CA GLN A 35 -7.38 -14.96 -20.62
C GLN A 35 -5.93 -14.81 -21.11
N GLN A 36 -5.13 -15.89 -21.08
CA GLN A 36 -3.77 -15.87 -21.61
C GLN A 36 -3.75 -15.65 -23.13
N LEU A 37 -4.66 -16.26 -23.88
CA LEU A 37 -4.82 -16.07 -25.32
C LEU A 37 -5.19 -14.62 -25.65
N GLU A 38 -6.10 -14.01 -24.90
CA GLU A 38 -6.50 -12.62 -25.08
C GLU A 38 -5.35 -11.64 -24.78
N ALA A 39 -4.57 -11.92 -23.73
CA ALA A 39 -3.36 -11.16 -23.41
C ALA A 39 -2.29 -11.29 -24.51
N LEU A 40 -2.07 -12.51 -25.02
CA LEU A 40 -1.16 -12.75 -26.15
C LEU A 40 -1.65 -12.09 -27.43
N GLY A 41 -2.96 -12.14 -27.71
CA GLY A 41 -3.59 -11.45 -28.84
C GLY A 41 -3.33 -9.94 -28.78
N SER A 42 -3.55 -9.34 -27.61
CA SER A 42 -3.26 -7.92 -27.35
C SER A 42 -1.78 -7.58 -27.59
N ARG A 43 -0.85 -8.41 -27.07
CA ARG A 43 0.59 -8.23 -27.28
C ARG A 43 1.00 -8.35 -28.76
N CYS A 44 0.43 -9.32 -29.48
CA CYS A 44 0.67 -9.49 -30.92
C CYS A 44 0.16 -8.28 -31.72
N SER A 45 -1.00 -7.71 -31.35
CA SER A 45 -1.50 -6.49 -31.99
C SER A 45 -0.58 -5.29 -31.74
N VAL A 46 -0.04 -5.14 -30.53
CA VAL A 46 0.95 -4.08 -30.23
C VAL A 46 2.23 -4.27 -31.05
N LEU A 47 2.82 -5.47 -31.04
CA LEU A 47 4.02 -5.77 -31.83
C LEU A 47 3.83 -5.55 -33.33
N LYS A 48 2.64 -5.87 -33.85
CA LYS A 48 2.30 -5.63 -35.26
C LYS A 48 2.29 -4.14 -35.59
N GLU A 49 1.81 -3.29 -34.69
CA GLU A 49 1.78 -1.85 -34.89
C GLU A 49 3.17 -1.22 -34.71
N GLU A 50 3.95 -1.68 -33.73
CA GLU A 50 5.37 -1.30 -33.57
C GLU A 50 6.18 -1.64 -34.82
N LEU A 51 5.96 -2.82 -35.42
CA LEU A 51 6.66 -3.22 -36.65
C LEU A 51 6.31 -2.31 -37.84
N LYS A 52 5.05 -1.89 -37.96
CA LYS A 52 4.65 -0.92 -38.99
C LYS A 52 5.30 0.45 -38.75
N GLN A 53 5.32 0.91 -37.51
CA GLN A 53 5.98 2.17 -37.15
C GLN A 53 7.47 2.12 -37.44
N GLU A 54 8.17 1.03 -37.10
CA GLU A 54 9.59 0.85 -37.41
C GLU A 54 9.85 0.81 -38.91
N GLY A 55 8.93 0.22 -39.69
CA GLY A 55 8.96 0.27 -41.16
C GLY A 55 8.91 1.70 -41.69
N ALA A 56 7.93 2.49 -41.25
CA ALA A 56 7.81 3.91 -41.62
C ALA A 56 9.04 4.73 -41.16
N HIS A 57 9.57 4.44 -39.97
CA HIS A 57 10.77 5.11 -39.44
C HIS A 57 12.03 4.78 -40.25
N ARG A 58 12.14 3.55 -40.76
CA ARG A 58 13.20 3.12 -41.67
C ARG A 58 13.13 3.86 -43.00
N GLU A 59 11.95 3.94 -43.61
CA GLU A 59 11.74 4.66 -44.87
C GLU A 59 12.09 6.16 -44.75
N LEU A 60 11.69 6.80 -43.64
CA LEU A 60 12.05 8.19 -43.36
C LEU A 60 13.58 8.37 -43.24
N ARG A 61 14.28 7.46 -42.54
CA ARG A 61 15.74 7.48 -42.42
C ARG A 61 16.42 7.32 -43.78
N GLU A 62 15.93 6.41 -44.63
CA GLU A 62 16.47 6.22 -45.98
C GLU A 62 16.24 7.45 -46.88
N ALA A 63 15.08 8.12 -46.75
CA ALA A 63 14.81 9.37 -47.46
C ALA A 63 15.77 10.48 -47.02
N GLN A 64 15.96 10.67 -45.71
CA GLN A 64 16.93 11.64 -45.18
C GLN A 64 18.37 11.34 -45.62
N GLU A 65 18.77 10.07 -45.64
CA GLU A 65 20.11 9.69 -46.11
C GLU A 65 20.32 10.03 -47.59
N LYS A 66 19.29 9.85 -48.43
CA LYS A 66 19.34 10.23 -49.85
C LYS A 66 19.45 11.75 -50.02
N GLU A 67 18.71 12.54 -49.24
CA GLU A 67 18.81 14.00 -49.26
C GLU A 67 20.19 14.49 -48.80
N LEU A 68 20.74 13.90 -47.75
CA LEU A 68 22.09 14.23 -47.27
C LEU A 68 23.16 13.89 -48.30
N LYS A 69 23.03 12.77 -49.02
CA LYS A 69 23.93 12.41 -50.13
C LYS A 69 23.85 13.44 -51.28
N LEU A 70 22.64 13.89 -51.61
CA LEU A 70 22.44 14.93 -52.63
C LEU A 70 23.07 16.27 -52.20
N CYS A 71 22.79 16.74 -50.99
CA CYS A 71 23.38 17.97 -50.44
C CYS A 71 24.91 17.90 -50.40
N ARG A 72 25.48 16.77 -49.98
CA ARG A 72 26.93 16.57 -49.96
C ARG A 72 27.54 16.70 -51.36
N THR A 73 26.88 16.16 -52.38
CA THR A 73 27.34 16.23 -53.78
C THR A 73 27.29 17.67 -54.29
N GLN A 74 26.20 18.39 -54.00
CA GLN A 74 26.03 19.79 -54.39
C GLN A 74 27.08 20.71 -53.74
N ILE A 75 27.39 20.50 -52.46
CA ILE A 75 28.45 21.25 -51.77
C ILE A 75 29.81 21.00 -52.44
N GLN A 76 30.14 19.76 -52.78
CA GLN A 76 31.40 19.44 -53.44
C GLN A 76 31.54 20.12 -54.81
N ASP A 77 30.45 20.21 -55.57
CA ASP A 77 30.46 20.89 -56.87
C ASP A 77 30.55 22.41 -56.73
N MET A 78 29.86 23.01 -55.76
CA MET A 78 30.02 24.43 -55.42
C MET A 78 31.46 24.75 -54.96
N GLU A 79 32.09 23.86 -54.18
CA GLU A 79 33.49 24.03 -53.78
C GLU A 79 34.46 24.00 -54.96
N LYS A 80 34.21 23.15 -55.97
CA LYS A 80 35.01 23.11 -57.20
C LYS A 80 34.85 24.41 -57.99
N GLU A 81 33.63 24.91 -58.17
CA GLU A 81 33.39 26.19 -58.85
C GLU A 81 34.00 27.38 -58.10
N MET A 82 33.90 27.41 -56.77
CA MET A 82 34.56 28.43 -55.95
C MET A 82 36.08 28.41 -56.09
N LYS A 83 36.69 27.22 -56.20
CA LYS A 83 38.14 27.10 -56.46
C LYS A 83 38.50 27.63 -57.85
N LYS A 84 37.68 27.35 -58.87
CA LYS A 84 37.87 27.84 -60.24
C LYS A 84 37.75 29.37 -60.32
N LEU A 85 36.68 29.94 -59.76
CA LEU A 85 36.46 31.40 -59.72
C LEU A 85 37.58 32.13 -58.97
N ARG A 86 38.09 31.57 -57.87
CA ARG A 86 39.28 32.14 -57.19
C ARG A 86 40.51 32.16 -58.08
N ALA A 87 40.74 31.11 -58.87
CA ALA A 87 41.87 31.05 -59.78
C ALA A 87 41.75 32.12 -60.88
N GLU A 88 40.54 32.28 -61.44
CA GLU A 88 40.25 33.33 -62.42
C GLU A 88 40.42 34.74 -61.84
N LEU A 89 39.94 34.99 -60.62
CA LEU A 89 40.11 36.27 -59.94
C LEU A 89 41.58 36.61 -59.67
N ARG A 90 42.41 35.62 -59.31
CA ARG A 90 43.87 35.83 -59.18
C ARG A 90 44.50 36.21 -60.52
N LYS A 91 44.07 35.55 -61.61
CA LYS A 91 44.58 35.83 -62.96
C LYS A 91 44.18 37.24 -63.42
N SER A 92 42.93 37.64 -63.23
CA SER A 92 42.50 39.00 -63.57
C SER A 92 43.20 40.06 -62.70
N GLY A 93 43.45 39.76 -61.42
CA GLY A 93 44.22 40.63 -60.53
C GLY A 93 45.67 40.85 -60.99
N THR A 94 46.36 39.82 -61.50
CA THR A 94 47.71 39.99 -62.06
C THR A 94 47.68 40.76 -63.38
N GLU A 95 46.70 40.50 -64.25
CA GLU A 95 46.50 41.25 -65.51
C GLU A 95 46.23 42.75 -65.24
N GLN A 96 45.36 43.08 -64.28
CA GLN A 96 45.05 44.45 -63.91
C GLN A 96 46.26 45.19 -63.32
N SER A 97 47.11 44.50 -62.55
CA SER A 97 48.38 45.03 -62.04
C SER A 97 49.35 45.37 -63.18
N VAL A 98 49.47 44.48 -64.18
CA VAL A 98 50.29 44.73 -65.38
C VAL A 98 49.78 45.93 -66.16
N ILE A 99 48.46 46.02 -66.42
CA ILE A 99 47.83 47.14 -67.12
C ILE A 99 48.09 48.46 -66.37
N SER A 100 47.94 48.47 -65.05
CA SER A 100 48.19 49.66 -64.22
C SER A 100 49.65 50.14 -64.29
N ARG A 101 50.60 49.21 -64.30
CA ARG A 101 52.03 49.53 -64.47
C ARG A 101 52.30 50.14 -65.85
N THR A 102 51.71 49.58 -66.91
CA THR A 102 51.84 50.05 -68.29
C THR A 102 51.25 51.46 -68.47
N LEU A 103 50.04 51.72 -67.95
CA LEU A 103 49.41 53.04 -68.00
C LEU A 103 50.24 54.10 -67.26
N ARG A 104 50.81 53.76 -66.10
CA ARG A 104 51.72 54.65 -65.37
C ARG A 104 52.96 55.01 -66.21
N GLY A 105 53.53 54.05 -66.93
CA GLY A 105 54.65 54.28 -67.85
C GLY A 105 54.26 55.22 -68.99
N LYS A 106 53.10 54.99 -69.61
CA LYS A 106 52.57 55.83 -70.70
C LYS A 106 52.35 57.29 -70.26
N ASN A 107 51.76 57.51 -69.09
CA ASN A 107 51.51 58.86 -68.57
C ASN A 107 52.81 59.62 -68.28
N LYS A 108 53.86 58.94 -67.80
CA LYS A 108 55.19 59.56 -67.61
C LYS A 108 55.83 59.97 -68.93
N LEU A 109 55.72 59.13 -69.96
CA LEU A 109 56.24 59.42 -71.30
C LEU A 109 55.51 60.61 -71.95
N GLU A 110 54.19 60.69 -71.79
CA GLU A 110 53.39 61.81 -72.30
C GLU A 110 53.71 63.13 -71.57
N HIS A 111 53.96 63.06 -70.26
CA HIS A 111 54.40 64.21 -69.48
C HIS A 111 55.77 64.72 -69.93
N PHE A 112 56.74 63.82 -70.13
CA PHE A 112 58.06 64.15 -70.67
C PHE A 112 57.95 64.81 -72.05
N ARG A 113 57.15 64.22 -72.95
CA ARG A 113 56.89 64.76 -74.28
C ARG A 113 56.31 66.19 -74.23
N SER A 114 55.38 66.44 -73.32
CA SER A 114 54.77 67.75 -73.12
C SER A 114 55.76 68.81 -72.61
N GLN A 115 56.68 68.42 -71.71
CA GLN A 115 57.74 69.32 -71.25
C GLN A 115 58.71 69.70 -72.37
N VAL A 116 59.11 68.72 -73.20
CA VAL A 116 60.01 68.98 -74.33
C VAL A 116 59.36 69.92 -75.34
N ILE A 117 58.08 69.73 -75.68
CA ILE A 117 57.32 70.65 -76.55
C ILE A 117 57.29 72.07 -75.97
N LYS A 118 57.08 72.21 -74.65
CA LYS A 118 57.04 73.52 -73.98
C LYS A 118 58.42 74.21 -73.97
N ALA A 119 59.51 73.45 -73.81
CA ALA A 119 60.86 74.00 -73.80
C ALA A 119 61.31 74.49 -75.19
N THR A 120 60.89 73.80 -76.25
CA THR A 120 61.35 74.08 -77.62
C THR A 120 60.49 75.11 -78.36
N TYR A 121 59.18 75.14 -78.08
CA TYR A 121 58.24 76.08 -78.70
C TYR A 121 57.79 77.20 -77.75
N GLY A 122 58.19 77.18 -76.48
CA GLY A 122 57.83 78.21 -75.50
C GLY A 122 56.33 78.23 -75.17
N ARG A 123 55.79 79.43 -74.89
CA ARG A 123 54.37 79.63 -74.52
C ARG A 123 53.42 79.65 -75.73
N ALA A 124 53.94 79.65 -76.95
CA ALA A 124 53.16 79.70 -78.19
C ALA A 124 53.24 78.34 -78.91
N LYS A 125 52.11 77.65 -79.01
CA LYS A 125 51.99 76.39 -79.74
C LYS A 125 52.00 76.68 -81.25
N PRO A 126 52.75 75.95 -82.11
CA PRO A 126 52.90 76.34 -83.51
C PRO A 126 51.66 76.13 -84.37
N PHE A 127 50.74 75.25 -83.97
CA PHE A 127 49.51 74.96 -84.71
C PHE A 127 48.37 74.60 -83.72
N PRO A 128 47.19 75.25 -83.79
CA PRO A 128 46.07 74.97 -82.89
C PRO A 128 45.46 73.57 -83.08
N ASP A 129 45.52 73.00 -84.29
CA ASP A 129 44.69 71.83 -84.65
C ASP A 129 45.46 70.57 -85.09
N LYS A 130 46.80 70.56 -85.02
CA LYS A 130 47.60 69.35 -85.34
C LYS A 130 48.57 68.98 -84.21
N PRO A 131 48.61 67.70 -83.78
CA PRO A 131 49.60 67.24 -82.80
C PRO A 131 51.00 67.29 -83.42
N VAL A 132 51.92 68.00 -82.76
CA VAL A 132 53.36 68.03 -83.13
C VAL A 132 53.86 66.59 -83.16
N THR A 133 54.47 66.14 -84.26
CA THR A 133 55.01 64.77 -84.35
C THR A 133 56.39 64.67 -83.71
N ASP A 134 56.80 63.47 -83.31
CA ASP A 134 58.09 63.28 -82.62
C ASP A 134 59.27 63.67 -83.53
N GLN A 135 59.13 63.50 -84.85
CA GLN A 135 60.12 63.94 -85.83
C GLN A 135 60.25 65.47 -85.90
N GLN A 136 59.13 66.20 -85.87
CA GLN A 136 59.13 67.67 -85.90
C GLN A 136 59.74 68.27 -84.63
N LEU A 137 59.53 67.60 -83.49
CA LEU A 137 60.10 68.02 -82.21
C LEU A 137 61.63 67.91 -82.22
N ILE A 138 62.16 66.81 -82.75
CA ILE A 138 63.60 66.57 -82.89
C ILE A 138 64.22 67.61 -83.83
N GLU A 139 63.60 67.83 -84.98
CA GLU A 139 64.10 68.78 -85.99
C GLU A 139 64.13 70.23 -85.46
N LYS A 140 63.13 70.61 -84.65
CA LYS A 140 63.11 71.95 -84.04
C LYS A 140 64.16 72.12 -82.94
N ILE A 141 64.45 71.08 -82.16
CA ILE A 141 65.55 71.10 -81.17
C ILE A 141 66.88 71.36 -81.89
N THR A 142 67.12 70.67 -83.00
CA THR A 142 68.32 70.86 -83.83
C THR A 142 68.41 72.29 -84.36
N GLN A 143 67.32 72.83 -84.92
CA GLN A 143 67.27 74.20 -85.45
C GLN A 143 67.55 75.29 -84.41
N VAL A 144 66.92 75.21 -83.22
CA VAL A 144 67.11 76.20 -82.14
C VAL A 144 68.57 76.24 -81.67
N THR A 145 69.23 75.08 -81.70
CA THR A 145 70.65 74.97 -81.34
C THR A 145 71.54 75.67 -82.36
N GLU A 146 71.23 75.55 -83.64
CA GLU A 146 71.99 76.13 -84.76
C GLU A 146 71.77 77.66 -84.90
N ASP A 147 70.55 78.14 -84.67
CA ASP A 147 70.20 79.56 -84.69
C ASP A 147 70.92 80.37 -83.60
N SER A 148 71.09 79.77 -82.41
CA SER A 148 71.80 80.37 -81.27
C SER A 148 73.26 80.70 -81.60
N ILE A 149 73.93 79.80 -82.32
CA ILE A 149 75.34 79.95 -82.73
C ILE A 149 75.47 81.07 -83.78
N ASN A 150 74.56 81.11 -84.76
CA ASN A 150 74.56 82.12 -85.82
C ASN A 150 74.28 83.55 -85.32
N PHE A 151 73.42 83.71 -84.30
CA PHE A 151 73.08 85.02 -83.74
C PHE A 151 74.29 85.73 -83.10
N GLN A 152 75.14 84.99 -82.40
CA GLN A 152 76.34 85.55 -81.75
C GLN A 152 77.34 86.11 -82.77
N GLN A 153 77.47 85.45 -83.93
CA GLN A 153 78.40 85.87 -84.98
C GLN A 153 77.93 87.15 -85.69
N LYS A 154 76.62 87.32 -85.91
CA LYS A 154 76.05 88.53 -86.53
C LYS A 154 76.21 89.78 -85.65
N LYS A 155 76.16 89.64 -84.32
CA LYS A 155 76.31 90.76 -83.38
C LYS A 155 77.68 91.45 -83.51
N TRP A 156 78.73 90.69 -83.81
CA TRP A 156 80.09 91.21 -83.96
C TRP A 156 80.25 92.09 -85.22
N THR A 157 79.57 91.75 -86.30
CA THR A 157 79.70 92.43 -87.60
C THR A 157 79.07 93.83 -87.60
N VAL A 158 77.92 93.98 -86.94
CA VAL A 158 77.12 95.23 -86.95
C VAL A 158 77.84 96.39 -86.24
N GLN A 159 78.65 96.11 -85.22
CA GLN A 159 79.34 97.14 -84.44
C GLN A 159 80.45 97.85 -85.25
N LYS A 160 80.93 97.23 -86.34
CA LYS A 160 81.99 97.78 -87.19
C LYS A 160 81.46 98.70 -88.30
N GLU A 161 80.20 98.57 -88.69
CA GLU A 161 79.59 99.31 -89.81
C GLU A 161 79.11 100.73 -89.43
N THR A 162 78.84 101.00 -88.15
CA THR A 162 78.27 102.28 -87.70
C THR A 162 79.22 103.49 -87.89
N GLN A 163 80.53 103.26 -87.89
CA GLN A 163 81.55 104.32 -88.08
C GLN A 163 81.62 104.85 -89.52
N LEU A 164 80.97 104.21 -90.50
CA LEU A 164 81.08 104.51 -91.94
C LEU A 164 79.88 105.31 -92.52
N SER A 165 78.84 105.56 -91.73
CA SER A 165 77.53 106.03 -92.23
C SER A 165 77.32 107.56 -92.34
N ILE A 166 78.21 108.41 -91.82
CA ILE A 166 77.98 109.87 -91.77
C ILE A 166 78.17 110.54 -93.15
N SER A 167 78.99 109.95 -94.04
CA SER A 167 79.24 110.47 -95.39
C SER A 167 78.18 110.09 -96.44
N LYS A 168 77.20 109.22 -96.10
CA LYS A 168 76.13 108.78 -97.02
C LYS A 168 74.85 109.61 -96.95
N GLN A 169 74.78 110.59 -96.06
CA GLN A 169 73.53 111.25 -95.67
C GLN A 169 72.97 112.24 -96.73
N GLU A 170 73.81 112.85 -97.57
CA GLU A 170 73.40 113.91 -98.53
C GLU A 170 72.74 113.38 -99.83
N GLU A 171 73.04 112.14 -100.25
CA GLU A 171 72.42 111.47 -101.41
C GLU A 171 71.01 110.91 -101.11
N THR A 172 70.66 110.80 -99.82
CA THR A 172 69.40 110.21 -99.37
C THR A 172 68.23 111.18 -99.39
N THR A 173 68.49 112.46 -99.26
CA THR A 173 67.44 113.48 -99.17
C THR A 173 66.76 113.74 -100.51
N GLU A 174 67.50 113.73 -101.62
CA GLU A 174 66.94 113.94 -102.97
C GLU A 174 66.07 112.77 -103.46
N ASN A 175 66.36 111.56 -102.98
CA ASN A 175 65.61 110.36 -103.35
C ASN A 175 64.28 110.20 -102.58
N ILE A 176 64.17 110.79 -101.38
CA ILE A 176 62.95 110.73 -100.55
C ILE A 176 61.79 111.51 -101.17
N GLU A 177 62.05 112.62 -101.89
CA GLU A 177 61.00 113.45 -102.49
C GLU A 177 60.31 112.78 -103.69
N LYS A 178 61.05 112.02 -104.52
CA LYS A 178 60.48 111.30 -105.67
C LYS A 178 59.56 110.15 -105.25
N LEU A 179 59.86 109.51 -104.12
CA LEU A 179 59.02 108.46 -103.56
C LEU A 179 57.66 109.01 -103.07
N ARG A 180 57.65 110.24 -102.56
CA ARG A 180 56.47 110.84 -101.91
C ARG A 180 55.29 111.07 -102.86
N THR A 181 55.52 111.57 -104.07
CA THR A 181 54.46 111.86 -105.05
C THR A 181 53.79 110.60 -105.62
N SER A 182 54.53 109.50 -105.69
CA SER A 182 54.04 108.22 -106.23
C SER A 182 53.19 107.44 -105.19
N LEU A 183 53.37 107.75 -103.91
CA LEU A 183 52.58 107.25 -102.77
C LEU A 183 51.18 107.86 -102.72
N ASP A 184 51.04 109.15 -103.03
CA ASP A 184 49.76 109.86 -102.96
C ASP A 184 48.72 109.30 -103.96
N SER A 185 49.15 108.86 -105.15
CA SER A 185 48.29 108.17 -106.11
C SER A 185 47.80 106.81 -105.59
N CYS A 186 48.64 106.04 -104.89
CA CYS A 186 48.25 104.76 -104.29
C CYS A 186 47.21 104.93 -103.17
N GLN A 187 47.31 106.02 -102.39
CA GLN A 187 46.37 106.34 -101.33
C GLN A 187 44.95 106.64 -101.87
N ALA A 188 44.82 107.27 -103.04
CA ALA A 188 43.52 107.53 -103.66
C ALA A 188 42.78 106.24 -104.05
N CYS A 189 43.50 105.23 -104.54
CA CYS A 189 42.93 103.92 -104.87
C CYS A 189 42.47 103.14 -103.63
N MET A 190 43.15 103.30 -102.50
CA MET A 190 42.73 102.69 -101.23
C MET A 190 41.39 103.25 -100.72
N MET A 191 41.12 104.55 -100.95
CA MET A 191 39.87 105.17 -100.49
C MET A 191 38.63 104.70 -101.27
N CYS A 192 38.79 104.23 -102.51
CA CYS A 192 37.70 103.64 -103.31
C CYS A 192 37.55 102.11 -103.11
N CYS A 193 38.40 101.49 -102.29
CA CYS A 193 38.36 100.06 -101.94
C CYS A 193 38.42 99.09 -103.14
N CYS A 194 39.13 99.43 -104.23
CA CYS A 194 39.27 98.58 -105.41
C CYS A 194 40.66 97.94 -105.45
N GLY A 195 40.77 96.65 -105.10
CA GLY A 195 42.06 95.93 -105.07
C GLY A 195 42.74 95.85 -106.45
N SER A 196 41.97 95.63 -107.52
CA SER A 196 42.51 95.53 -108.88
C SER A 196 43.14 96.82 -109.39
N ASP A 197 42.68 97.99 -108.93
CA ASP A 197 43.20 99.28 -109.36
C ASP A 197 44.37 99.74 -108.49
N LEU A 198 44.31 99.46 -107.17
CA LEU A 198 45.46 99.63 -106.27
C LEU A 198 46.67 98.79 -106.72
N LYS A 199 46.44 97.58 -107.24
CA LYS A 199 47.48 96.71 -107.79
C LYS A 199 48.26 97.36 -108.94
N LYS A 200 47.56 98.02 -109.87
CA LYS A 200 48.17 98.70 -111.01
C LYS A 200 49.07 99.86 -110.59
N GLU A 201 48.63 100.66 -109.61
CA GLU A 201 49.43 101.78 -109.09
C GLU A 201 50.64 101.31 -108.27
N VAL A 202 50.50 100.21 -107.51
CA VAL A 202 51.60 99.55 -106.80
C VAL A 202 52.67 99.03 -107.76
N ASP A 203 52.27 98.48 -108.92
CA ASP A 203 53.22 98.04 -109.95
C ASP A 203 54.00 99.21 -110.55
N LEU A 204 53.38 100.39 -110.73
CA LEU A 204 54.08 101.60 -111.18
C LEU A 204 55.10 102.09 -110.16
N LEU A 205 54.75 102.12 -108.87
CA LEU A 205 55.64 102.51 -107.78
C LEU A 205 56.86 101.56 -107.64
N GLN A 206 56.74 100.31 -108.04
CA GLN A 206 57.82 99.31 -108.01
C GLN A 206 58.97 99.62 -108.97
N HIS A 207 58.70 100.28 -110.10
CA HIS A 207 59.69 100.47 -111.16
C HIS A 207 60.42 101.82 -111.10
N LEU A 208 60.11 102.67 -110.10
CA LEU A 208 60.75 103.97 -109.89
C LEU A 208 62.18 103.82 -109.33
N GLN A 209 63.20 104.47 -109.92
CA GLN A 209 64.61 104.36 -109.49
C GLN A 209 64.97 105.40 -108.40
N VAL A 210 65.54 104.95 -107.28
CA VAL A 210 65.99 105.77 -106.13
C VAL A 210 67.29 105.22 -105.49
N SER A 211 68.06 106.06 -104.77
CA SER A 211 69.31 105.65 -104.11
C SER A 211 69.11 104.56 -103.03
N PRO A 212 70.15 103.76 -102.71
CA PRO A 212 70.00 102.59 -101.84
C PRO A 212 69.33 102.83 -100.48
N PRO A 213 69.58 103.95 -99.76
CA PRO A 213 68.96 104.18 -98.45
C PRO A 213 67.46 104.51 -98.52
N VAL A 214 66.98 105.00 -99.67
CA VAL A 214 65.56 105.36 -99.90
C VAL A 214 64.82 104.26 -100.64
N SER A 215 65.52 103.42 -101.40
CA SER A 215 64.99 102.19 -102.01
C SER A 215 64.41 101.25 -100.97
N ALA A 216 65.00 101.19 -99.77
CA ALA A 216 64.43 100.47 -98.64
C ALA A 216 63.07 101.06 -98.22
N LEU A 217 62.94 102.38 -98.15
CA LEU A 217 61.68 103.04 -97.79
C LEU A 217 60.61 102.84 -98.87
N GLN A 218 60.98 102.93 -100.14
CA GLN A 218 60.12 102.61 -101.28
C GLN A 218 59.65 101.17 -101.23
N LYS A 219 60.56 100.24 -100.90
CA LYS A 219 60.24 98.82 -100.77
C LYS A 219 59.34 98.55 -99.57
N VAL A 220 59.59 99.18 -98.42
CA VAL A 220 58.72 99.08 -97.23
C VAL A 220 57.33 99.64 -97.53
N VAL A 221 57.24 100.76 -98.23
CA VAL A 221 55.97 101.35 -98.66
C VAL A 221 55.25 100.43 -99.64
N LEU A 222 55.95 99.89 -100.63
CA LEU A 222 55.41 98.93 -101.58
C LEU A 222 54.96 97.66 -100.87
N ASP A 223 55.69 97.20 -99.87
CA ASP A 223 55.30 96.04 -99.08
C ASP A 223 54.13 96.37 -98.16
N ILE A 224 54.03 97.57 -97.58
CA ILE A 224 52.84 98.03 -96.84
C ILE A 224 51.64 98.11 -97.79
N LEU A 225 51.78 98.71 -98.97
CA LEU A 225 50.69 98.81 -99.95
C LEU A 225 50.33 97.44 -100.53
N ARG A 226 51.31 96.55 -100.76
CA ARG A 226 51.09 95.15 -101.17
C ARG A 226 50.50 94.32 -100.06
N HIS A 227 50.82 94.59 -98.81
CA HIS A 227 50.23 93.90 -97.67
C HIS A 227 48.85 94.46 -97.36
N THR A 228 48.61 95.75 -97.58
CA THR A 228 47.26 96.34 -97.48
C THR A 228 46.40 95.86 -98.64
N LEU A 229 46.98 95.74 -99.83
CA LEU A 229 46.38 95.09 -101.00
C LEU A 229 46.19 93.60 -100.76
N SER A 230 47.14 92.88 -100.15
CA SER A 230 46.98 91.46 -99.84
C SER A 230 45.96 91.28 -98.72
N TRP A 231 45.88 92.17 -97.74
CA TRP A 231 44.81 92.17 -96.75
C TRP A 231 43.47 92.42 -97.43
N LEU A 232 43.39 93.32 -98.39
CA LEU A 232 42.17 93.60 -99.15
C LEU A 232 41.80 92.40 -100.04
N GLU A 233 42.76 91.81 -100.75
CA GLU A 233 42.60 90.61 -101.59
C GLU A 233 42.29 89.36 -100.75
N GLU A 234 42.93 89.17 -99.60
CA GLU A 234 42.73 88.07 -98.63
C GLU A 234 41.41 88.23 -97.86
N THR A 235 41.00 89.46 -97.54
CA THR A 235 39.69 89.71 -96.94
C THR A 235 38.59 89.45 -97.96
N GLU A 236 38.75 89.92 -99.20
CA GLU A 236 37.85 89.55 -100.29
C GLU A 236 37.85 88.03 -100.56
N GLN A 237 38.99 87.35 -100.41
CA GLN A 237 39.11 85.90 -100.61
C GLN A 237 38.52 85.09 -99.46
N LEU A 238 38.74 85.47 -98.20
CA LEU A 238 38.11 84.87 -97.02
C LEU A 238 36.59 85.02 -97.08
N LEU A 239 36.10 86.16 -97.58
CA LEU A 239 34.68 86.38 -97.80
C LEU A 239 34.14 85.51 -98.95
N ARG A 240 34.93 85.30 -100.02
CA ARG A 240 34.64 84.32 -101.09
C ARG A 240 34.60 82.88 -100.56
N ASP A 241 35.51 82.49 -99.67
CA ASP A 241 35.62 81.14 -99.10
C ASP A 241 34.52 80.85 -98.06
N LEU A 242 33.99 81.90 -97.41
CA LEU A 242 32.75 81.85 -96.61
C LEU A 242 31.48 81.81 -97.48
N GLY A 243 31.63 81.79 -98.81
CA GLY A 243 30.55 81.61 -99.80
C GLY A 243 29.90 82.91 -100.29
N ILE A 244 30.50 84.08 -100.04
CA ILE A 244 29.89 85.39 -100.33
C ILE A 244 30.60 86.03 -101.55
N PRO A 245 29.92 86.19 -102.71
CA PRO A 245 30.56 86.62 -103.96
C PRO A 245 30.97 88.11 -103.98
N PRO A 246 32.04 88.49 -104.71
CA PRO A 246 32.50 89.87 -104.84
C PRO A 246 31.54 90.71 -105.67
N SER A 247 30.89 91.69 -105.04
CA SER A 247 30.06 92.67 -105.74
C SER A 247 30.97 93.65 -106.46
N SER A 248 30.96 93.61 -107.80
CA SER A 248 31.63 94.60 -108.66
C SER A 248 30.84 95.93 -108.73
N THR A 249 30.11 96.29 -107.69
CA THR A 249 29.17 97.43 -107.69
C THR A 249 29.50 98.38 -106.54
N ASP A 250 29.20 99.67 -106.69
CA ASP A 250 29.71 100.77 -105.85
C ASP A 250 29.33 100.74 -104.34
N LYS A 251 28.65 99.69 -103.86
CA LYS A 251 28.08 99.62 -102.50
C LYS A 251 28.99 98.97 -101.44
N GLY A 252 30.13 98.40 -101.84
CA GLY A 252 31.28 98.09 -100.96
C GLY A 252 31.04 97.15 -99.76
N PHE A 253 31.99 97.16 -98.80
CA PHE A 253 32.13 96.32 -97.59
C PHE A 253 30.89 96.16 -96.68
N SER A 254 29.86 96.98 -96.87
CA SER A 254 28.64 97.01 -96.04
C SER A 254 27.82 95.71 -96.13
N LEU A 255 27.76 95.10 -97.32
CA LEU A 255 27.00 93.86 -97.55
C LEU A 255 27.61 92.66 -96.82
N TYR A 256 28.94 92.63 -96.68
CA TYR A 256 29.67 91.55 -96.01
C TYR A 256 29.43 91.53 -94.50
N LEU A 257 29.31 92.71 -93.88
CA LEU A 257 29.01 92.82 -92.46
C LEU A 257 27.61 92.27 -92.13
N ILE A 258 26.63 92.42 -93.03
CA ILE A 258 25.27 91.88 -92.85
C ILE A 258 25.31 90.34 -92.83
N HIS A 259 26.05 89.73 -93.76
CA HIS A 259 26.14 88.27 -93.85
C HIS A 259 26.86 87.64 -92.64
N LEU A 260 27.90 88.31 -92.12
CA LEU A 260 28.58 87.88 -90.90
C LEU A 260 27.65 87.90 -89.67
N LEU A 261 26.75 88.87 -89.61
CA LEU A 261 25.77 89.04 -88.53
C LEU A 261 24.69 87.93 -88.58
N GLU A 262 24.32 87.47 -89.77
CA GLU A 262 23.45 86.30 -89.98
C GLU A 262 24.09 85.00 -89.44
N HIS A 263 25.38 84.78 -89.72
CA HIS A 263 26.12 83.62 -89.23
C HIS A 263 26.27 83.60 -87.70
N TYR A 264 26.50 84.76 -87.09
CA TYR A 264 26.55 84.91 -85.63
C TYR A 264 25.22 84.51 -84.96
N LYS A 265 24.08 84.88 -85.54
CA LYS A 265 22.75 84.48 -85.04
C LYS A 265 22.57 82.96 -85.08
N LYS A 266 23.02 82.30 -86.15
CA LYS A 266 22.98 80.83 -86.28
C LYS A 266 23.89 80.12 -85.27
N LEU A 267 25.07 80.66 -85.01
CA LEU A 267 25.96 80.12 -83.98
C LEU A 267 25.34 80.25 -82.58
N THR A 268 24.66 81.38 -82.33
CA THR A 268 23.98 81.64 -81.06
C THR A 268 22.82 80.67 -80.82
N SER A 269 22.04 80.32 -81.85
CA SER A 269 20.95 79.35 -81.71
C SER A 269 21.46 77.92 -81.45
N GLN A 270 22.56 77.51 -82.09
CA GLN A 270 23.20 76.22 -81.82
C GLN A 270 23.74 76.12 -80.38
N MET A 271 24.31 77.21 -79.86
CA MET A 271 24.77 77.28 -78.48
C MET A 271 23.61 77.14 -77.48
N GLN A 272 22.47 77.77 -77.74
CA GLN A 272 21.27 77.61 -76.92
C GLN A 272 20.71 76.17 -76.94
N GLU A 273 20.77 75.50 -78.09
CA GLU A 273 20.36 74.08 -78.21
C GLU A 273 21.29 73.13 -77.44
N LEU A 274 22.61 73.37 -77.45
CA LEU A 274 23.55 72.61 -76.63
C LEU A 274 23.32 72.85 -75.14
N GLN A 275 23.00 74.09 -74.75
CA GLN A 275 22.69 74.43 -73.37
C GLN A 275 21.42 73.73 -72.86
N SER A 276 20.39 73.57 -73.70
CA SER A 276 19.18 72.83 -73.33
C SER A 276 19.44 71.32 -73.20
N LYS A 277 20.26 70.73 -74.08
CA LYS A 277 20.71 69.33 -73.96
C LYS A 277 21.52 69.09 -72.68
N PHE A 278 22.40 70.02 -72.30
CA PHE A 278 23.16 69.94 -71.06
C PHE A 278 22.25 69.97 -69.82
N ARG A 279 21.27 70.89 -69.77
CA ARG A 279 20.27 70.92 -68.68
C ARG A 279 19.47 69.62 -68.59
N SER A 280 19.08 69.05 -69.73
CA SER A 280 18.39 67.75 -69.77
C SER A 280 19.25 66.62 -69.19
N GLN A 281 20.53 66.55 -69.58
CA GLN A 281 21.48 65.58 -69.04
C GLN A 281 21.71 65.77 -67.53
N GLU A 282 21.81 67.00 -67.07
CA GLU A 282 21.96 67.34 -65.65
C GLU A 282 20.72 66.94 -64.84
N THR A 283 19.51 67.14 -65.37
CA THR A 283 18.27 66.65 -64.74
C THR A 283 18.21 65.12 -64.67
N GLN A 284 18.68 64.41 -65.70
CA GLN A 284 18.76 62.95 -65.67
C GLN A 284 19.79 62.46 -64.65
N GLN A 285 20.92 63.15 -64.51
CA GLN A 285 21.94 62.84 -63.51
C GLN A 285 21.44 63.09 -62.09
N SER A 286 20.71 64.18 -61.86
CA SER A 286 20.07 64.48 -60.57
C SER A 286 19.05 63.39 -60.19
N LEU A 287 18.21 62.97 -61.15
CA LEU A 287 17.22 61.92 -60.90
C LEU A 287 17.89 60.58 -60.54
N LEU A 288 18.96 60.19 -61.23
CA LEU A 288 19.72 58.99 -60.89
C LEU A 288 20.40 59.09 -59.52
N GLN A 289 20.85 60.28 -59.13
CA GLN A 289 21.45 60.50 -57.82
C GLN A 289 20.40 60.45 -56.69
N GLU A 290 19.20 60.95 -56.95
CA GLU A 290 18.04 60.88 -56.04
C GLU A 290 17.61 59.42 -55.82
N THR A 291 17.41 58.64 -56.89
CA THR A 291 17.00 57.22 -56.78
C THR A 291 18.06 56.38 -56.06
N LEU A 292 19.35 56.66 -56.26
CA LEU A 292 20.42 55.99 -55.53
C LEU A 292 20.34 56.30 -54.02
N ARG A 293 20.00 57.54 -53.66
CA ARG A 293 19.84 57.98 -52.27
C ARG A 293 18.63 57.31 -51.62
N GLU A 294 17.52 57.22 -52.33
CA GLU A 294 16.30 56.53 -51.87
C GLU A 294 16.56 55.05 -51.60
N HIS A 295 17.22 54.33 -52.53
CA HIS A 295 17.60 52.94 -52.32
C HIS A 295 18.54 52.73 -51.13
N LEU A 296 19.47 53.66 -50.89
CA LEU A 296 20.33 53.61 -49.70
C LEU A 296 19.52 53.78 -48.41
N ALA A 297 18.59 54.74 -48.37
CA ALA A 297 17.71 54.96 -47.22
C ALA A 297 16.78 53.76 -46.97
N GLU A 298 16.23 53.15 -48.02
CA GLU A 298 15.39 51.97 -47.92
C GLU A 298 16.18 50.75 -47.43
N LYS A 299 17.42 50.56 -47.92
CA LYS A 299 18.32 49.52 -47.41
C LYS A 299 18.66 49.71 -45.94
N GLU A 300 18.93 50.94 -45.50
CA GLU A 300 19.16 51.24 -44.08
C GLU A 300 17.92 50.95 -43.22
N LYS A 301 16.73 51.29 -43.71
CA LYS A 301 15.46 50.98 -43.04
C LYS A 301 15.25 49.47 -42.90
N LEU A 302 15.43 48.71 -43.98
CA LEU A 302 15.33 47.25 -43.96
C LEU A 302 16.34 46.60 -43.03
N ASN A 303 17.58 47.10 -42.98
CA ASN A 303 18.59 46.63 -42.04
C ASN A 303 18.19 46.88 -40.58
N LYS A 304 17.60 48.04 -40.27
CA LYS A 304 17.09 48.32 -38.91
C LYS A 304 15.94 47.40 -38.53
N GLU A 305 14.99 47.18 -39.44
CA GLU A 305 13.87 46.26 -39.22
C GLU A 305 14.35 44.81 -39.02
N MET A 306 15.31 44.36 -39.81
CA MET A 306 15.93 43.04 -39.65
C MET A 306 16.63 42.92 -38.29
N LEU A 307 17.38 43.94 -37.85
CA LEU A 307 18.04 43.96 -36.55
C LEU A 307 17.02 43.91 -35.40
N GLU A 308 15.93 44.68 -35.47
CA GLU A 308 14.86 44.62 -34.47
C GLU A 308 14.19 43.23 -34.42
N GLN A 309 13.99 42.57 -35.56
CA GLN A 309 13.46 41.21 -35.58
C GLN A 309 14.44 40.20 -34.99
N GLU A 310 15.74 40.34 -35.27
CA GLU A 310 16.79 39.52 -34.69
C GLU A 310 16.86 39.71 -33.17
N GLU A 311 16.77 40.94 -32.67
CA GLU A 311 16.73 41.24 -31.23
C GLU A 311 15.49 40.62 -30.56
N LYS A 312 14.31 40.72 -31.19
CA LYS A 312 13.07 40.08 -30.71
C LYS A 312 13.20 38.56 -30.67
N LEU A 313 13.77 37.96 -31.70
CA LEU A 313 14.00 36.52 -31.75
C LEU A 313 14.98 36.07 -30.66
N ASN A 314 16.08 36.81 -30.47
CA ASN A 314 17.06 36.55 -29.43
C ASN A 314 16.50 36.74 -28.01
N ALA A 315 15.59 37.68 -27.81
CA ALA A 315 14.86 37.83 -26.55
C ALA A 315 13.95 36.61 -26.30
N HIS A 316 13.22 36.15 -27.32
CA HIS A 316 12.37 34.97 -27.20
C HIS A 316 13.18 33.69 -26.91
N ILE A 317 14.33 33.51 -27.57
CA ILE A 317 15.25 32.40 -27.30
C ILE A 317 15.74 32.44 -25.85
N ARG A 318 16.11 33.62 -25.33
CA ARG A 318 16.50 33.77 -23.91
C ARG A 318 15.40 33.37 -22.95
N GLN A 319 14.16 33.84 -23.18
CA GLN A 319 13.02 33.44 -22.35
C GLN A 319 12.80 31.93 -22.38
N LEU A 320 12.85 31.30 -23.56
CA LEU A 320 12.70 29.85 -23.69
C LEU A 320 13.82 29.07 -22.98
N MET A 321 15.05 29.61 -22.93
CA MET A 321 16.13 29.00 -22.15
C MET A 321 15.89 29.11 -20.65
N GLU A 322 15.45 30.26 -20.17
CA GLU A 322 15.09 30.47 -18.76
C GLU A 322 13.93 29.56 -18.34
N ASP A 323 12.87 29.48 -19.14
CA ASP A 323 11.72 28.60 -18.89
C ASP A 323 12.15 27.12 -18.87
N LYS A 324 13.06 26.71 -19.77
CA LYS A 324 13.62 25.36 -19.81
C LYS A 324 14.43 25.06 -18.54
N GLU A 325 15.24 26.00 -18.07
CA GLU A 325 16.05 25.85 -16.86
C GLU A 325 15.17 25.77 -15.61
N ALA A 326 14.18 26.65 -15.49
CA ALA A 326 13.19 26.62 -14.41
C ALA A 326 12.38 25.31 -14.42
N LEU A 327 12.00 24.80 -15.59
CA LEU A 327 11.33 23.50 -15.70
C LEU A 327 12.25 22.35 -15.30
N ALA A 328 13.52 22.38 -15.69
CA ALA A 328 14.50 21.37 -15.29
C ALA A 328 14.69 21.37 -13.76
N GLU A 329 14.80 22.54 -13.14
CA GLU A 329 14.88 22.68 -11.69
C GLU A 329 13.63 22.13 -11.00
N SER A 330 12.44 22.49 -11.48
CA SER A 330 11.15 21.96 -10.99
C SER A 330 11.08 20.43 -11.09
N ILE A 331 11.50 19.85 -12.22
CA ILE A 331 11.57 18.39 -12.40
C ILE A 331 12.53 17.76 -11.39
N THR A 332 13.70 18.36 -11.16
CA THR A 332 14.65 17.82 -10.17
C THR A 332 14.11 17.91 -8.74
N GLN A 333 13.45 19.01 -8.40
CA GLN A 333 12.83 19.20 -7.09
C GLN A 333 11.70 18.19 -6.86
N GLU A 334 10.83 17.99 -7.84
CA GLU A 334 9.73 17.03 -7.74
C GLU A 334 10.24 15.59 -7.69
N LYS A 335 11.29 15.27 -8.45
CA LYS A 335 11.97 13.97 -8.35
C LYS A 335 12.52 13.71 -6.95
N ASN A 336 13.11 14.73 -6.32
CA ASN A 336 13.61 14.62 -4.95
C ASN A 336 12.46 14.43 -3.96
N ARG A 337 11.36 15.18 -4.09
CA ARG A 337 10.15 14.99 -3.26
C ARG A 337 9.56 13.60 -3.36
N VAL A 338 9.43 13.07 -4.58
CA VAL A 338 8.94 11.71 -4.81
C VAL A 338 9.89 10.68 -4.20
N LYS A 339 11.20 10.91 -4.30
CA LYS A 339 12.20 10.03 -3.68
C LYS A 339 12.10 10.05 -2.16
N GLU A 340 12.00 11.22 -1.54
CA GLU A 340 11.80 11.37 -0.09
C GLU A 340 10.51 10.70 0.38
N ALA A 341 9.39 10.92 -0.33
CA ALA A 341 8.11 10.27 -0.01
C ALA A 341 8.19 8.74 -0.14
N LEU A 342 8.92 8.22 -1.13
CA LEU A 342 9.13 6.80 -1.29
C LEU A 342 9.98 6.22 -0.15
N GLU A 343 11.05 6.90 0.24
CA GLU A 343 11.89 6.50 1.39
C GLU A 343 11.08 6.52 2.70
N GLU A 344 10.25 7.54 2.93
CA GLU A 344 9.33 7.59 4.07
C GLU A 344 8.36 6.40 4.07
N GLU A 345 7.69 6.12 2.95
CA GLU A 345 6.77 4.98 2.87
C GLU A 345 7.49 3.64 3.06
N GLN A 346 8.71 3.48 2.54
CA GLN A 346 9.52 2.29 2.81
C GLN A 346 9.84 2.14 4.30
N THR A 347 10.19 3.22 4.99
CA THR A 347 10.42 3.16 6.44
C THR A 347 9.14 2.84 7.22
N ARG A 348 7.98 3.37 6.80
CA ARG A 348 6.67 3.06 7.41
C ARG A 348 6.31 1.59 7.22
N VAL A 349 6.49 1.05 6.01
CA VAL A 349 6.28 -0.38 5.73
C VAL A 349 7.19 -1.23 6.61
N GLN A 350 8.49 -0.92 6.67
CA GLN A 350 9.44 -1.65 7.51
C GLN A 350 9.07 -1.61 9.00
N GLU A 351 8.58 -0.46 9.50
CA GLU A 351 8.10 -0.33 10.87
C GLU A 351 6.85 -1.18 11.12
N LEU A 352 5.89 -1.19 10.17
CA LEU A 352 4.69 -2.00 10.25
C LEU A 352 5.00 -3.50 10.22
N GLU A 353 5.92 -3.94 9.36
CA GLU A 353 6.41 -5.31 9.33
C GLU A 353 7.04 -5.72 10.68
N ASN A 354 7.87 -4.85 11.25
CA ASN A 354 8.46 -5.07 12.57
C ASN A 354 7.40 -5.15 13.68
N ARG A 355 6.37 -4.29 13.63
CA ARG A 355 5.24 -4.33 14.56
C ARG A 355 4.44 -5.63 14.42
N LEU A 356 4.17 -6.05 13.19
CA LEU A 356 3.46 -7.30 12.90
C LEU A 356 4.25 -8.52 13.38
N ALA A 357 5.57 -8.54 13.16
CA ALA A 357 6.45 -9.59 13.65
C ALA A 357 6.43 -9.69 15.18
N ARG A 358 6.52 -8.55 15.88
CA ARG A 358 6.40 -8.50 17.35
C ARG A 358 5.04 -8.98 17.84
N GLN A 359 3.95 -8.56 17.18
CA GLN A 359 2.61 -9.02 17.53
C GLN A 359 2.45 -10.54 17.34
N LYS A 360 3.01 -11.09 16.26
CA LYS A 360 3.02 -12.53 16.01
C LYS A 360 3.79 -13.28 17.10
N GLU A 361 4.96 -12.81 17.48
CA GLU A 361 5.76 -13.40 18.57
C GLU A 361 5.02 -13.37 19.92
N VAL A 362 4.38 -12.24 20.25
CA VAL A 362 3.56 -12.12 21.47
C VAL A 362 2.38 -13.09 21.45
N LEU A 363 1.69 -13.22 20.32
CA LEU A 363 0.59 -14.18 20.16
C LEU A 363 1.08 -15.63 20.29
N GLU A 364 2.19 -15.99 19.63
CA GLU A 364 2.80 -17.32 19.74
C GLU A 364 3.20 -17.63 21.18
N SER A 365 3.83 -16.68 21.88
CA SER A 365 4.19 -16.81 23.31
C SER A 365 2.96 -16.98 24.20
N SER A 366 1.89 -16.20 23.96
CA SER A 366 0.61 -16.31 24.68
C SER A 366 -0.06 -17.67 24.45
N ILE A 367 -0.14 -18.13 23.19
CA ILE A 367 -0.67 -19.45 22.84
C ILE A 367 0.16 -20.56 23.52
N ALA A 368 1.49 -20.44 23.51
CA ALA A 368 2.37 -21.39 24.18
C ALA A 368 2.16 -21.40 25.71
N HIS A 369 1.98 -20.21 26.31
CA HIS A 369 1.68 -20.07 27.74
C HIS A 369 0.33 -20.71 28.09
N GLU A 370 -0.75 -20.39 27.37
CA GLU A 370 -2.08 -20.97 27.59
C GLU A 370 -2.09 -22.48 27.34
N LYS A 371 -1.37 -22.98 26.33
CA LYS A 371 -1.20 -24.42 26.12
C LYS A 371 -0.49 -25.09 27.30
N ARG A 372 0.54 -24.46 27.87
CA ARG A 372 1.24 -24.96 29.06
C ARG A 372 0.29 -24.99 30.26
N ARG A 373 -0.43 -23.90 30.50
CA ARG A 373 -1.42 -23.77 31.58
C ARG A 373 -2.53 -24.81 31.46
N ALA A 374 -3.08 -25.01 30.26
CA ALA A 374 -4.09 -26.04 30.01
C ALA A 374 -3.54 -27.45 30.25
N LYS A 375 -2.28 -27.71 29.86
CA LYS A 375 -1.60 -28.99 30.13
C LYS A 375 -1.42 -29.23 31.63
N GLU A 376 -0.94 -28.23 32.37
CA GLU A 376 -0.78 -28.29 33.83
C GLU A 376 -2.13 -28.50 34.54
N ALA A 377 -3.18 -27.78 34.13
CA ALA A 377 -4.52 -27.97 34.64
C ALA A 377 -5.02 -29.41 34.38
N LEU A 378 -4.83 -29.93 33.16
CA LEU A 378 -5.20 -31.30 32.82
C LEU A 378 -4.42 -32.33 33.66
N GLU A 379 -3.11 -32.14 33.85
CA GLU A 379 -2.31 -33.01 34.72
C GLU A 379 -2.78 -32.96 36.18
N SER A 380 -3.18 -31.78 36.67
CA SER A 380 -3.74 -31.64 38.02
C SER A 380 -5.08 -32.36 38.18
N GLU A 381 -5.97 -32.27 37.20
CA GLU A 381 -7.24 -33.00 37.20
C GLU A 381 -7.02 -34.51 37.07
N LYS A 382 -6.06 -34.95 36.24
CA LYS A 382 -5.68 -36.37 36.18
C LYS A 382 -5.21 -36.90 37.53
N ARG A 383 -4.43 -36.12 38.29
CA ARG A 383 -4.02 -36.50 39.66
C ARG A 383 -5.22 -36.61 40.59
N LYS A 384 -6.15 -35.64 40.58
CA LYS A 384 -7.38 -35.70 41.38
C LYS A 384 -8.24 -36.91 41.03
N VAL A 385 -8.40 -37.20 39.75
CA VAL A 385 -9.14 -38.40 39.29
C VAL A 385 -8.44 -39.66 39.81
N GLN A 386 -7.12 -39.75 39.68
CA GLN A 386 -6.36 -40.88 40.21
C GLN A 386 -6.51 -41.04 41.73
N ASP A 387 -6.46 -39.94 42.48
CA ASP A 387 -6.66 -39.94 43.93
C ASP A 387 -8.08 -40.39 44.30
N LEU A 388 -9.10 -39.93 43.56
CA LEU A 388 -10.49 -40.38 43.72
C LEU A 388 -10.68 -41.86 43.37
N GLU A 389 -10.05 -42.34 42.30
CA GLU A 389 -10.06 -43.77 41.93
C GLU A 389 -9.41 -44.62 43.03
N ASN A 390 -8.27 -44.17 43.58
CA ASN A 390 -7.60 -44.83 44.69
C ASN A 390 -8.48 -44.84 45.95
N HIS A 391 -9.12 -43.72 46.29
CA HIS A 391 -10.07 -43.65 47.40
C HIS A 391 -11.28 -44.55 47.20
N LEU A 392 -11.86 -44.59 45.99
CA LEU A 392 -12.97 -45.48 45.66
C LEU A 392 -12.56 -46.95 45.79
N THR A 393 -11.34 -47.28 45.36
CA THR A 393 -10.78 -48.63 45.46
C THR A 393 -10.58 -49.03 46.92
N GLN A 394 -9.99 -48.17 47.75
CA GLN A 394 -9.88 -48.39 49.20
C GLN A 394 -11.25 -48.52 49.87
N GLN A 395 -12.22 -47.66 49.51
CA GLN A 395 -13.57 -47.74 50.04
C GLN A 395 -14.23 -49.07 49.67
N LYS A 396 -14.05 -49.53 48.43
CA LYS A 396 -14.53 -50.83 47.95
C LYS A 396 -13.89 -51.96 48.76
N GLU A 397 -12.57 -51.97 48.94
CA GLU A 397 -11.87 -52.97 49.76
C GLU A 397 -12.35 -52.98 51.21
N ILE A 398 -12.56 -51.81 51.83
CA ILE A 398 -13.12 -51.70 53.19
C ILE A 398 -14.53 -52.29 53.23
N SER A 399 -15.37 -51.97 52.24
CA SER A 399 -16.75 -52.50 52.17
C SER A 399 -16.77 -54.02 51.94
N GLU A 400 -15.88 -54.56 51.10
CA GLU A 400 -15.73 -55.99 50.83
C GLU A 400 -15.19 -56.73 52.06
N SER A 401 -14.22 -56.15 52.78
CA SER A 401 -13.71 -56.68 54.05
C SER A 401 -14.79 -56.69 55.14
N SER A 402 -15.57 -55.61 55.25
CA SER A 402 -16.71 -55.52 56.17
C SER A 402 -17.79 -56.57 55.84
N LEU A 403 -18.14 -56.70 54.56
CA LEU A 403 -19.06 -57.73 54.07
C LEU A 403 -18.52 -59.14 54.37
N ALA A 404 -17.23 -59.39 54.15
CA ALA A 404 -16.58 -60.66 54.44
C ALA A 404 -16.56 -60.97 55.94
N TYR A 405 -16.33 -59.96 56.78
CA TYR A 405 -16.40 -60.06 58.24
C TYR A 405 -17.82 -60.42 58.70
N GLU A 406 -18.84 -59.70 58.24
CA GLU A 406 -20.24 -60.01 58.55
C GLU A 406 -20.64 -61.41 58.04
N LYS A 407 -20.15 -61.81 56.85
CA LYS A 407 -20.36 -63.17 56.33
C LYS A 407 -19.70 -64.25 57.19
N ARG A 408 -18.50 -64.01 57.75
CA ARG A 408 -17.85 -64.94 58.70
C ARG A 408 -18.62 -65.02 60.01
N LYS A 409 -18.99 -63.88 60.58
CA LYS A 409 -19.79 -63.80 61.81
C LYS A 409 -21.13 -64.54 61.66
N ALA A 410 -21.82 -64.37 60.53
CA ALA A 410 -23.02 -65.13 60.19
C ALA A 410 -22.75 -66.64 60.09
N LYS A 411 -21.66 -67.05 59.41
CA LYS A 411 -21.25 -68.46 59.35
C LYS A 411 -20.96 -69.06 60.74
N GLU A 412 -20.25 -68.34 61.60
CA GLU A 412 -19.96 -68.79 62.96
C GLU A 412 -21.23 -68.92 63.82
N ALA A 413 -22.18 -68.00 63.66
CA ALA A 413 -23.49 -68.10 64.30
C ALA A 413 -24.25 -69.35 63.83
N ILE A 414 -24.27 -69.60 62.51
CA ILE A 414 -24.86 -70.82 61.93
C ILE A 414 -24.16 -72.07 62.46
N GLU A 415 -22.84 -72.10 62.55
CA GLU A 415 -22.09 -73.27 63.04
C GLU A 415 -22.35 -73.52 64.54
N LYS A 416 -22.49 -72.46 65.36
CA LYS A 416 -22.90 -72.59 66.76
C LYS A 416 -24.31 -73.17 66.88
N GLU A 417 -25.25 -72.72 66.06
CA GLU A 417 -26.61 -73.29 66.02
C GLU A 417 -26.60 -74.73 65.52
N LYS A 418 -25.77 -75.07 64.53
CA LYS A 418 -25.57 -76.44 64.05
C LYS A 418 -25.03 -77.36 65.14
N LYS A 419 -24.04 -76.91 65.93
CA LYS A 419 -23.54 -77.66 67.09
C LYS A 419 -24.61 -77.87 68.16
N LYS A 420 -25.41 -76.86 68.48
CA LYS A 420 -26.55 -77.01 69.40
C LYS A 420 -27.58 -78.01 68.87
N ALA A 421 -27.91 -77.95 67.58
CA ALA A 421 -28.79 -78.90 66.94
C ALA A 421 -28.21 -80.33 67.01
N GLN A 422 -26.91 -80.50 66.76
CA GLN A 422 -26.23 -81.79 66.90
C GLN A 422 -26.25 -82.32 68.35
N ASP A 423 -26.05 -81.45 69.34
CA ASP A 423 -26.10 -81.83 70.76
C ASP A 423 -27.52 -82.21 71.22
N LEU A 424 -28.54 -81.58 70.63
CA LEU A 424 -29.94 -81.95 70.84
C LEU A 424 -30.26 -83.28 70.14
N GLU A 425 -29.80 -83.47 68.91
CA GLU A 425 -29.93 -84.72 68.17
C GLU A 425 -29.28 -85.90 68.92
N ASN A 426 -28.06 -85.71 69.43
CA ASN A 426 -27.35 -86.69 70.26
C ASN A 426 -28.07 -86.99 71.59
N ARG A 427 -28.76 -86.00 72.17
CA ARG A 427 -29.59 -86.20 73.36
C ARG A 427 -30.84 -87.01 73.04
N VAL A 428 -31.47 -86.74 71.91
CA VAL A 428 -32.65 -87.48 71.43
C VAL A 428 -32.29 -88.93 71.12
N THR A 429 -31.16 -89.20 70.46
CA THR A 429 -30.70 -90.58 70.21
C THR A 429 -30.42 -91.32 71.51
N LYS A 430 -29.75 -90.69 72.47
CA LYS A 430 -29.50 -91.29 73.80
C LYS A 430 -30.79 -91.56 74.59
N GLN A 431 -31.76 -90.66 74.53
CA GLN A 431 -33.09 -90.89 75.12
C GLN A 431 -33.83 -92.05 74.44
N LYS A 432 -33.66 -92.22 73.12
CA LYS A 432 -34.24 -93.33 72.36
C LYS A 432 -33.65 -94.68 72.78
N GLU A 433 -32.33 -94.76 72.95
CA GLU A 433 -31.62 -95.95 73.47
C GLU A 433 -32.04 -96.29 74.92
N GLU A 434 -32.24 -95.28 75.77
CA GLU A 434 -32.76 -95.47 77.13
C GLU A 434 -34.21 -95.98 77.16
N MET A 435 -35.06 -95.56 76.21
CA MET A 435 -36.41 -96.12 76.06
C MET A 435 -36.36 -97.58 75.61
N GLU A 436 -35.49 -97.94 74.67
CA GLU A 436 -35.35 -99.31 74.15
C GLU A 436 -34.81 -100.27 75.24
N LEU A 437 -33.90 -99.81 76.10
CA LEU A 437 -33.44 -100.57 77.28
C LEU A 437 -34.55 -100.75 78.33
N LYS A 438 -35.46 -99.78 78.47
CA LYS A 438 -36.63 -99.88 79.36
C LYS A 438 -37.69 -100.82 78.79
N GLU A 439 -37.89 -100.84 77.48
CA GLU A 439 -38.77 -101.78 76.77
C GLU A 439 -38.27 -103.23 76.95
N GLN A 440 -36.98 -103.49 76.76
CA GLN A 440 -36.37 -104.81 77.03
C GLN A 440 -36.50 -105.25 78.51
N LYS A 441 -36.45 -104.32 79.47
CA LYS A 441 -36.71 -104.61 80.89
C LYS A 441 -38.19 -104.89 81.18
N GLN A 442 -39.11 -104.27 80.46
CA GLN A 442 -40.54 -104.51 80.57
C GLN A 442 -40.93 -105.89 80.03
N ASP A 443 -40.32 -106.35 78.94
CA ASP A 443 -40.53 -107.71 78.42
C ASP A 443 -40.03 -108.80 79.39
N VAL A 444 -38.90 -108.57 80.08
CA VAL A 444 -38.39 -109.49 81.11
C VAL A 444 -39.29 -109.53 82.36
N LEU A 445 -39.98 -108.43 82.69
CA LEU A 445 -40.94 -108.36 83.79
C LEU A 445 -42.29 -109.00 83.44
N ASN A 446 -42.78 -108.82 82.20
CA ASN A 446 -44.01 -109.45 81.72
C ASN A 446 -43.89 -110.99 81.66
N ASN A 447 -42.72 -111.51 81.26
CA ASN A 447 -42.47 -112.96 81.27
C ASN A 447 -42.44 -113.55 82.70
N LYS A 448 -42.01 -112.78 83.72
CA LYS A 448 -42.03 -113.21 85.13
C LYS A 448 -43.41 -113.11 85.79
N LEU A 449 -44.29 -112.24 85.29
CA LEU A 449 -45.68 -112.11 85.76
C LEU A 449 -46.56 -113.27 85.25
N SER A 450 -46.26 -113.79 84.05
CA SER A 450 -46.93 -114.96 83.47
C SER A 450 -46.67 -116.25 84.27
N ASP A 451 -45.46 -116.45 84.80
CA ASP A 451 -45.10 -117.64 85.59
C ASP A 451 -45.66 -117.62 87.03
N ALA A 452 -46.00 -116.44 87.57
CA ALA A 452 -46.59 -116.29 88.90
C ALA A 452 -48.12 -116.53 88.92
N LEU A 453 -48.82 -116.35 87.80
CA LEU A 453 -50.26 -116.60 87.66
C LEU A 453 -50.61 -118.09 87.58
N ALA A 454 -49.67 -118.96 87.20
CA ALA A 454 -49.87 -120.41 87.13
C ALA A 454 -49.80 -121.12 88.51
N MET A 455 -49.21 -120.51 89.55
CA MET A 455 -49.11 -121.12 90.90
C MET A 455 -50.27 -120.75 91.86
N VAL A 456 -51.11 -119.76 91.53
CA VAL A 456 -52.19 -119.26 92.41
C VAL A 456 -53.51 -120.03 92.24
N GLU A 457 -53.71 -120.73 91.11
CA GLU A 457 -54.86 -121.62 90.87
C GLU A 457 -54.85 -122.90 91.74
N GLU A 458 -53.77 -123.21 92.44
CA GLU A 458 -53.59 -124.51 93.12
C GLU A 458 -53.83 -124.49 94.66
N ILE A 459 -53.96 -123.35 95.36
CA ILE A 459 -53.85 -123.31 96.85
C ILE A 459 -55.15 -122.95 97.63
N GLN A 460 -56.34 -122.78 97.05
CA GLN A 460 -57.56 -122.55 97.85
C GLN A 460 -58.84 -123.30 97.39
N LYS A 461 -58.69 -124.62 97.19
CA LYS A 461 -59.81 -125.59 97.09
C LYS A 461 -59.99 -126.50 98.32
N THR A 462 -59.36 -126.25 99.48
CA THR A 462 -59.57 -127.09 100.69
C THR A 462 -59.35 -126.36 102.02
N LYS A 463 -60.34 -125.57 102.44
CA LYS A 463 -60.68 -125.44 103.88
C LYS A 463 -62.19 -125.50 104.04
N ALA A 464 -62.71 -126.66 103.64
CA ALA A 464 -64.06 -127.11 103.89
C ALA A 464 -64.18 -127.49 105.38
N THR A 465 -65.23 -126.98 106.01
CA THR A 465 -66.18 -127.76 106.81
C THR A 465 -65.61 -128.87 107.71
N GLU A 466 -65.66 -128.60 109.02
CA GLU A 466 -66.13 -129.50 110.09
C GLU A 466 -65.29 -129.46 111.37
N SER A 467 -65.48 -128.38 112.12
CA SER A 467 -65.99 -128.49 113.49
C SER A 467 -67.45 -128.95 113.36
N LEU A 468 -67.83 -130.22 113.34
CA LEU A 468 -67.66 -131.24 114.38
C LEU A 468 -67.96 -130.75 115.79
N LYS A 469 -69.12 -131.25 116.26
CA LYS A 469 -69.46 -131.60 117.64
C LYS A 469 -70.24 -130.56 118.45
N ALA A 470 -71.43 -130.25 117.95
CA ALA A 470 -72.58 -129.97 118.82
C ALA A 470 -73.90 -130.56 118.27
N GLU A 471 -73.87 -131.74 117.65
CA GLU A 471 -75.06 -132.44 117.11
C GLU A 471 -75.03 -133.97 117.38
N SER A 472 -74.71 -134.41 118.60
CA SER A 472 -74.84 -135.85 118.91
C SER A 472 -75.20 -136.17 120.37
N LEU A 473 -75.97 -135.28 121.00
CA LEU A 473 -76.86 -135.63 122.12
C LEU A 473 -78.27 -135.00 121.97
N ALA A 474 -78.64 -134.55 120.77
CA ALA A 474 -80.03 -134.15 120.45
C ALA A 474 -80.58 -134.81 119.17
N LEU A 475 -79.90 -135.83 118.65
CA LEU A 475 -80.41 -136.72 117.60
C LEU A 475 -81.36 -137.79 118.17
N GLN A 476 -81.91 -137.61 119.36
CA GLN A 476 -83.10 -138.36 119.80
C GLN A 476 -84.42 -137.65 119.48
N LEU A 477 -84.42 -136.52 118.75
CA LEU A 477 -85.66 -135.97 118.17
C LEU A 477 -85.80 -136.22 116.67
N ASN A 478 -84.99 -137.11 116.10
CA ASN A 478 -85.04 -137.42 114.69
C ASN A 478 -86.30 -138.17 114.20
N GLU A 479 -87.36 -138.34 114.99
CA GLU A 479 -88.38 -139.34 114.66
C GLU A 479 -89.67 -138.84 113.99
N THR A 480 -89.89 -137.53 113.77
CA THR A 480 -91.20 -137.08 113.19
C THR A 480 -91.22 -136.17 111.96
N LEU A 481 -90.15 -135.49 111.50
CA LEU A 481 -90.30 -134.58 110.33
C LEU A 481 -89.46 -134.92 109.11
N ALA A 482 -89.32 -136.22 108.92
CA ALA A 482 -89.30 -136.84 107.61
C ALA A 482 -90.71 -137.16 107.07
N GLU A 483 -91.81 -136.81 107.77
CA GLU A 483 -93.16 -136.95 107.20
C GLU A 483 -93.57 -135.80 106.22
N LEU A 484 -92.85 -134.64 106.16
CA LEU A 484 -93.17 -133.51 105.25
C LEU A 484 -92.07 -133.04 104.26
N GLU A 485 -91.42 -133.99 103.60
CA GLU A 485 -91.22 -133.82 102.15
C GLU A 485 -92.58 -133.84 101.40
N THR A 486 -93.68 -134.25 102.03
CA THR A 486 -94.81 -134.84 101.29
C THR A 486 -96.09 -133.99 101.27
N ALA A 487 -96.01 -132.73 101.69
CA ALA A 487 -96.80 -131.63 101.11
C ALA A 487 -95.81 -130.52 100.69
N LYS A 488 -94.93 -130.78 99.72
CA LYS A 488 -95.27 -130.80 98.29
C LYS A 488 -96.38 -129.81 97.99
N ALA A 489 -96.16 -128.92 97.02
CA ALA A 489 -97.20 -128.02 96.55
C ALA A 489 -97.72 -127.11 97.68
N LYS A 490 -97.12 -125.94 97.86
CA LYS A 490 -97.42 -124.80 96.98
C LYS A 490 -96.39 -123.69 97.30
N MET A 491 -95.16 -123.66 96.78
CA MET A 491 -94.73 -123.59 95.36
C MET A 491 -95.23 -122.35 94.58
N ILE A 492 -95.93 -121.40 95.20
CA ILE A 492 -96.36 -120.16 94.50
C ILE A 492 -95.80 -118.89 95.17
N VAL A 493 -95.37 -118.97 96.43
CA VAL A 493 -95.08 -117.78 97.24
C VAL A 493 -93.69 -117.17 97.01
N MET A 494 -92.71 -117.94 96.51
CA MET A 494 -91.37 -117.41 96.20
C MET A 494 -91.30 -116.49 94.97
N GLU A 495 -92.35 -116.35 94.14
CA GLU A 495 -92.25 -115.64 92.85
C GLU A 495 -92.53 -114.12 92.93
N ASN A 496 -93.22 -113.60 93.95
CA ASN A 496 -93.68 -112.19 93.96
C ASN A 496 -92.86 -111.21 94.82
N GLN A 497 -91.96 -111.66 95.71
CA GLN A 497 -91.34 -110.77 96.71
C GLN A 497 -90.01 -110.13 96.25
N LEU A 498 -89.32 -110.69 95.26
CA LEU A 498 -87.98 -110.24 94.83
C LEU A 498 -88.00 -108.94 93.98
N ILE A 499 -89.14 -108.58 93.39
CA ILE A 499 -89.23 -107.45 92.43
C ILE A 499 -89.15 -106.06 93.13
N LEU A 500 -89.41 -105.93 94.44
CA LEU A 500 -89.60 -104.61 95.07
C LEU A 500 -88.34 -103.95 95.68
N GLN A 501 -87.27 -104.71 95.99
CA GLN A 501 -86.11 -104.13 96.71
C GLN A 501 -85.13 -103.34 95.83
N GLN A 502 -85.08 -103.56 94.51
CA GLN A 502 -84.03 -103.01 93.63
C GLN A 502 -84.09 -101.48 93.40
N GLN A 503 -85.17 -100.76 93.74
CA GLN A 503 -85.33 -99.34 93.36
C GLN A 503 -84.93 -98.29 94.40
N ARG A 504 -84.68 -98.64 95.68
CA ARG A 504 -84.59 -97.63 96.78
C ARG A 504 -83.18 -97.09 97.08
N VAL A 505 -82.10 -97.78 96.69
CA VAL A 505 -80.73 -97.46 97.18
C VAL A 505 -80.05 -96.31 96.43
N LYS A 506 -80.49 -95.94 95.22
CA LYS A 506 -79.73 -95.06 94.31
C LYS A 506 -79.82 -93.55 94.60
N ALA A 507 -80.70 -93.07 95.47
CA ALA A 507 -81.00 -91.63 95.61
C ALA A 507 -80.27 -90.89 96.76
N LEU A 508 -79.56 -91.60 97.65
CA LEU A 508 -79.08 -91.00 98.92
C LEU A 508 -77.62 -90.50 98.92
N GLN A 509 -76.80 -90.80 97.90
CA GLN A 509 -75.35 -90.56 97.99
C GLN A 509 -74.86 -89.24 97.39
N ASP A 510 -75.59 -88.67 96.43
CA ASP A 510 -75.15 -87.48 95.69
C ASP A 510 -75.17 -86.17 96.52
N GLU A 511 -75.80 -86.16 97.70
CA GLU A 511 -75.99 -84.96 98.54
C GLU A 511 -74.83 -84.71 99.54
N GLN A 512 -73.99 -85.71 99.81
CA GLN A 512 -72.96 -85.64 100.86
C GLN A 512 -71.67 -84.90 100.45
N GLU A 513 -71.29 -84.88 99.17
CA GLU A 513 -69.98 -84.35 98.73
C GLU A 513 -69.94 -82.82 98.55
N SER A 514 -71.08 -82.18 98.28
CA SER A 514 -71.16 -80.72 98.02
C SER A 514 -70.80 -79.87 99.25
N GLN A 515 -71.11 -80.33 100.46
CA GLN A 515 -70.87 -79.58 101.70
C GLN A 515 -69.39 -79.49 102.11
N ARG A 516 -68.53 -80.40 101.62
CA ARG A 516 -67.15 -80.51 102.08
C ARG A 516 -66.24 -79.39 101.57
N TYR A 517 -66.54 -78.84 100.38
CA TYR A 517 -65.73 -77.79 99.75
C TYR A 517 -65.90 -76.40 100.40
N GLY A 518 -67.01 -76.12 101.10
CA GLY A 518 -67.26 -74.80 101.72
C GLY A 518 -66.46 -74.53 103.00
N PHE A 519 -66.08 -75.57 103.77
CA PHE A 519 -65.37 -75.39 105.04
C PHE A 519 -63.87 -75.10 104.89
N GLU A 520 -63.27 -75.42 103.75
CA GLU A 520 -61.82 -75.35 103.56
C GLU A 520 -61.31 -73.93 103.25
N GLU A 521 -62.19 -73.06 102.74
CA GLU A 521 -61.90 -71.67 102.33
C GLU A 521 -61.93 -70.69 103.52
N GLU A 522 -62.90 -70.81 104.43
CA GLU A 522 -63.02 -69.96 105.64
C GLU A 522 -61.81 -70.10 106.59
N ILE A 523 -61.22 -71.31 106.69
CA ILE A 523 -60.08 -71.58 107.59
C ILE A 523 -58.83 -70.81 107.14
N LEU A 524 -58.70 -70.53 105.84
CA LEU A 524 -57.52 -69.87 105.28
C LEU A 524 -57.51 -68.36 105.56
N GLU A 525 -58.68 -67.71 105.53
CA GLU A 525 -58.82 -66.28 105.85
C GLU A 525 -58.58 -65.98 107.35
N TYR A 526 -59.07 -66.86 108.25
CA TYR A 526 -58.84 -66.70 109.69
C TYR A 526 -57.35 -66.76 110.06
N LYS A 527 -56.54 -67.54 109.34
CA LYS A 527 -55.09 -67.62 109.58
C LYS A 527 -54.35 -66.32 109.27
N GLU A 528 -54.77 -65.56 108.26
CA GLU A 528 -54.07 -64.32 107.86
C GLU A 528 -54.43 -63.15 108.79
N GLN A 529 -55.65 -63.11 109.35
CA GLN A 529 -56.02 -62.11 110.36
C GLN A 529 -55.21 -62.26 111.66
N ILE A 530 -54.98 -63.49 112.12
CA ILE A 530 -54.20 -63.78 113.32
C ILE A 530 -52.75 -63.27 113.17
N LYS A 531 -52.19 -63.37 111.97
CA LYS A 531 -50.83 -62.90 111.66
C LYS A 531 -50.72 -61.38 111.73
N GLN A 532 -51.69 -60.63 111.20
CA GLN A 532 -51.72 -59.15 111.27
C GLN A 532 -51.82 -58.64 112.71
N HIS A 533 -52.67 -59.27 113.55
CA HIS A 533 -52.80 -58.89 114.97
C HIS A 533 -51.50 -59.11 115.75
N SER A 534 -50.80 -60.22 115.51
CA SER A 534 -49.52 -60.51 116.18
C SER A 534 -48.45 -59.44 115.95
N GLN A 535 -48.41 -58.84 114.76
CA GLN A 535 -47.44 -57.80 114.40
C GLN A 535 -47.71 -56.46 115.11
N THR A 536 -48.98 -56.16 115.38
CA THR A 536 -49.39 -54.94 116.09
C THR A 536 -49.10 -55.02 117.59
N ILE A 537 -49.26 -56.21 118.18
CA ILE A 537 -49.01 -56.45 119.61
C ILE A 537 -47.54 -56.25 119.96
N VAL A 538 -46.61 -56.78 119.15
CA VAL A 538 -45.16 -56.62 119.38
C VAL A 538 -44.73 -55.14 119.39
N SER A 539 -45.35 -54.29 118.56
CA SER A 539 -45.10 -52.84 118.53
C SER A 539 -45.58 -52.11 119.80
N LEU A 540 -46.67 -52.58 120.41
CA LEU A 540 -47.18 -52.05 121.68
C LEU A 540 -46.35 -52.52 122.87
N GLU A 541 -45.86 -53.76 122.85
CA GLU A 541 -45.02 -54.36 123.89
C GLU A 541 -43.65 -53.66 124.02
N GLU A 542 -42.99 -53.33 122.90
CA GLU A 542 -41.72 -52.55 122.91
C GLU A 542 -41.89 -51.15 123.54
N ARG A 543 -43.06 -50.55 123.37
CA ARG A 543 -43.38 -49.22 123.91
C ARG A 543 -43.63 -49.27 125.42
N LEU A 544 -44.23 -50.36 125.91
CA LEU A 544 -44.46 -50.61 127.34
C LEU A 544 -43.15 -50.92 128.09
N GLN A 545 -42.24 -51.69 127.48
CA GLN A 545 -40.94 -52.05 128.07
C GLN A 545 -40.07 -50.82 128.40
N LYS A 546 -40.15 -49.74 127.60
CA LYS A 546 -39.47 -48.46 127.87
C LYS A 546 -40.01 -47.74 129.11
N VAL A 547 -41.32 -47.83 129.38
CA VAL A 547 -41.96 -47.20 130.55
C VAL A 547 -41.58 -47.97 131.83
N THR A 548 -41.57 -49.30 131.77
CA THR A 548 -41.26 -50.17 132.91
C THR A 548 -39.80 -50.04 133.41
N GLN A 549 -38.81 -49.82 132.53
CA GLN A 549 -37.42 -49.58 132.94
C GLN A 549 -37.22 -48.29 133.74
N HIS A 550 -38.04 -47.26 133.49
CA HIS A 550 -37.98 -46.00 134.20
C HIS A 550 -38.54 -46.11 135.63
N HIS A 551 -39.48 -47.04 135.87
CA HIS A 551 -40.12 -47.25 137.17
C HIS A 551 -39.20 -48.02 138.15
N LYS A 552 -38.55 -49.09 137.69
CA LYS A 552 -37.63 -49.92 138.53
C LYS A 552 -36.44 -49.16 139.12
N LYS A 553 -35.99 -48.09 138.46
CA LYS A 553 -34.86 -47.28 138.93
C LYS A 553 -35.20 -46.48 140.20
N ILE A 554 -36.48 -46.16 140.38
CA ILE A 554 -36.99 -45.37 141.51
C ILE A 554 -37.21 -46.27 142.73
N GLU A 555 -37.73 -47.49 142.54
CA GLU A 555 -37.96 -48.42 143.66
C GLU A 555 -36.66 -48.92 144.31
N GLY A 556 -35.57 -49.09 143.54
CA GLY A 556 -34.27 -49.55 144.06
C GLY A 556 -33.62 -48.62 145.09
N GLU A 557 -34.00 -47.34 145.12
CA GLU A 557 -33.48 -46.36 146.08
C GLU A 557 -34.18 -46.46 147.46
N ILE A 558 -35.40 -47.01 147.51
CA ILE A 558 -36.20 -47.18 148.75
C ILE A 558 -35.63 -48.29 149.66
N ALA A 559 -34.89 -49.27 149.10
CA ALA A 559 -34.46 -50.48 149.81
C ALA A 559 -33.31 -50.30 150.83
N THR A 560 -32.68 -49.13 150.95
CA THR A 560 -31.40 -48.98 151.69
C THR A 560 -31.52 -48.38 153.11
N LEU A 561 -32.71 -47.96 153.58
CA LEU A 561 -32.84 -47.23 154.85
C LEU A 561 -34.09 -47.56 155.67
N LYS A 562 -34.32 -48.83 156.02
CA LYS A 562 -34.92 -49.15 157.34
C LYS A 562 -34.62 -50.58 157.76
N ASP A 563 -33.34 -50.73 158.12
CA ASP A 563 -32.74 -51.86 158.81
C ASP A 563 -33.27 -51.94 160.26
N ASN A 564 -33.32 -53.16 160.81
CA ASN A 564 -33.89 -53.60 162.10
C ASN A 564 -35.37 -54.01 162.13
N ASP A 565 -35.81 -54.97 161.29
CA ASP A 565 -36.89 -55.91 161.67
C ASP A 565 -37.10 -57.06 160.65
N PRO A 566 -36.23 -58.07 160.55
CA PRO A 566 -36.18 -58.86 159.33
C PRO A 566 -37.38 -59.81 159.18
N ALA A 567 -38.10 -59.54 158.09
CA ALA A 567 -38.55 -60.49 157.08
C ALA A 567 -39.64 -61.50 157.47
N HIS A 568 -40.80 -61.37 156.84
CA HIS A 568 -41.06 -62.16 155.62
C HIS A 568 -42.19 -61.53 154.78
N LYS A 569 -41.74 -60.93 153.67
CA LYS A 569 -42.34 -60.65 152.35
C LYS A 569 -43.87 -60.72 152.25
N GLU A 570 -44.57 -59.59 152.20
CA GLU A 570 -44.69 -58.62 151.09
C GLU A 570 -45.78 -59.01 150.08
N GLU A 571 -46.96 -58.56 150.46
CA GLU A 571 -48.02 -57.88 149.71
C GLU A 571 -47.86 -57.59 148.21
N ARG A 572 -48.92 -57.98 147.46
CA ARG A 572 -49.89 -57.13 146.72
C ARG A 572 -49.32 -56.16 145.63
N PRO A 573 -50.12 -55.31 144.97
CA PRO A 573 -51.35 -55.56 144.20
C PRO A 573 -51.34 -54.77 142.86
N GLN A 574 -52.33 -54.99 141.98
CA GLN A 574 -52.86 -53.94 141.11
C GLN A 574 -54.34 -54.13 140.84
N ASP A 575 -55.00 -52.98 140.68
CA ASP A 575 -56.33 -52.67 140.19
C ASP A 575 -56.31 -51.13 139.93
N PRO A 576 -57.32 -50.46 139.34
CA PRO A 576 -58.18 -50.71 138.16
C PRO A 576 -58.27 -49.36 137.34
N PRO A 577 -59.41 -48.73 136.91
CA PRO A 577 -60.71 -49.15 136.32
C PRO A 577 -61.23 -48.28 135.09
N VAL A 578 -62.22 -48.84 134.35
CA VAL A 578 -63.56 -48.30 133.91
C VAL A 578 -63.78 -47.27 132.77
N ALA A 579 -64.50 -47.74 131.72
CA ALA A 579 -65.76 -47.29 131.02
C ALA A 579 -65.91 -45.84 130.45
N PRO A 580 -66.92 -45.46 129.60
CA PRO A 580 -68.38 -45.79 129.63
C PRO A 580 -69.23 -45.93 128.30
N MET A 581 -70.42 -46.55 128.46
CA MET A 581 -71.81 -46.24 127.98
C MET A 581 -72.37 -46.36 126.51
N THR A 582 -73.48 -47.14 126.43
CA THR A 582 -74.84 -47.01 125.78
C THR A 582 -75.16 -47.15 124.27
N ASP A 583 -76.19 -48.01 124.03
CA ASP A 583 -77.41 -47.92 123.17
C ASP A 583 -77.28 -47.85 121.63
N SER A 584 -78.13 -48.44 120.76
CA SER A 584 -79.46 -49.07 120.87
C SER A 584 -79.82 -49.92 119.64
N SER A 585 -80.62 -50.99 119.84
CA SER A 585 -81.71 -51.53 118.98
C SER A 585 -81.34 -52.13 117.60
N ALA A 586 -81.91 -53.23 117.10
CA ALA A 586 -83.08 -54.02 117.47
C ALA A 586 -83.01 -55.42 116.84
N LYS A 587 -83.38 -56.43 117.64
CA LYS A 587 -84.30 -57.56 117.35
C LYS A 587 -83.93 -58.57 116.25
N ASP A 588 -83.59 -59.81 116.61
CA ASP A 588 -84.48 -60.95 116.99
C ASP A 588 -84.90 -61.74 115.74
N MET A 589 -84.99 -63.08 115.68
CA MET A 589 -84.91 -64.18 116.65
C MET A 589 -84.72 -65.45 115.76
N ALA A 590 -83.83 -66.39 116.09
CA ALA A 590 -84.10 -67.59 116.90
C ALA A 590 -85.38 -68.35 116.48
N CYS A 591 -85.29 -69.54 115.86
CA CYS A 591 -85.13 -70.87 116.47
C CYS A 591 -86.43 -71.44 117.08
N GLU A 592 -86.52 -72.79 117.03
CA GLU A 592 -87.52 -73.69 117.64
C GLU A 592 -88.79 -73.94 116.81
N HIS A 593 -89.37 -75.14 116.74
CA HIS A 593 -89.11 -76.45 117.35
C HIS A 593 -89.97 -77.50 116.62
N LEU A 594 -89.64 -78.78 116.85
CA LEU A 594 -90.55 -79.94 116.96
C LEU A 594 -91.35 -80.45 115.75
N MET A 595 -91.29 -81.79 115.65
CA MET A 595 -92.28 -82.76 115.14
C MET A 595 -92.84 -82.59 113.73
#